data_AF-A0A200R9B3-F1
#
_entry.id   AF-A0A200R9B3-F1
#
_cell.length_a   1.000
_cell.length_b   1.000
_cell.length_c   1.000
_cell.angle_alpha   90.00
_cell.angle_beta   90.00
_cell.angle_gamma   90.00
#
_symmetry.space_group_name_H-M   'P 1'
#
loop_
_entity.id
_entity.type
_entity.pdbx_description
1 polymer ?
#
loop_
_entity_poly.entity_id
_entity_poly.type
_entity_poly.pdbx_seq_one_letter_code
_entity_poly.pdbx_strand_id
1 'polypeptide(L)'
;MTHYLVCCLYEEATSLASSVLQRICKANFTASMEDVQLADMMESAGMVFVQSLKELGRTSEMLNELKILFGSVTAIPIQVLLTGSCFLLSEGSYSDLREFLEEFLGKWRFMDDNQCYILASGEPNGAYLKGFDGHCILEIEKYLQVVEVYVVTLLGKALNDTDHAIAWVERAELPEENRQSQVNPWS
;
A
#
# COMPACT_ATOMS: atom_id res chain seq x y z
N MET A 1 5.20 -26.17 24.53
CA MET A 1 5.67 -25.01 25.34
C MET A 1 6.32 -23.95 24.46
N THR A 2 7.20 -24.32 23.51
CA THR A 2 7.85 -23.38 22.58
C THR A 2 6.87 -22.65 21.66
N HIS A 3 5.90 -23.35 21.05
CA HIS A 3 4.89 -22.71 20.19
C HIS A 3 4.02 -21.70 20.92
N TYR A 4 3.67 -21.96 22.19
CA TYR A 4 2.88 -21.03 23.01
C TYR A 4 3.63 -19.73 23.28
N LEU A 5 4.91 -19.83 23.66
CA LEU A 5 5.76 -18.65 23.89
C LEU A 5 5.91 -17.83 22.60
N VAL A 6 6.10 -18.49 21.46
CA VAL A 6 6.21 -17.82 20.15
C VAL A 6 4.91 -17.10 19.77
N CYS A 7 3.75 -17.74 19.96
CA CYS A 7 2.45 -17.08 19.74
C CYS A 7 2.26 -15.86 20.63
N CYS A 8 2.56 -15.95 21.94
CA CYS A 8 2.45 -14.82 22.86
C CYS A 8 3.34 -13.64 22.43
N LEU A 9 4.55 -13.92 21.91
CA LEU A 9 5.44 -12.87 21.40
C LEU A 9 4.85 -12.15 20.19
N TYR A 10 4.24 -12.87 19.25
CA TYR A 10 3.59 -12.24 18.10
C TYR A 10 2.30 -11.51 18.46
N GLU A 11 1.53 -12.00 19.45
CA GLU A 11 0.38 -11.28 20.00
C GLU A 11 0.82 -9.95 20.64
N GLU A 12 1.89 -9.98 21.44
CA GLU A 12 2.45 -8.78 22.06
C GLU A 12 3.01 -7.80 21.01
N ALA A 13 3.73 -8.31 20.01
CA ALA A 13 4.25 -7.52 18.90
C ALA A 13 3.12 -6.85 18.09
N THR A 14 2.05 -7.60 17.78
CA THR A 14 0.86 -7.07 17.09
C THR A 14 0.20 -5.96 17.90
N SER A 15 0.00 -6.18 19.19
CA SER A 15 -0.61 -5.20 20.11
C SER A 15 0.24 -3.93 20.25
N LEU A 16 1.56 -4.09 20.42
CA LEU A 16 2.49 -2.98 20.53
C LEU A 16 2.56 -2.16 19.23
N ALA A 17 2.69 -2.83 18.09
CA ALA A 17 2.72 -2.19 16.78
C ALA A 17 1.43 -1.41 16.49
N SER A 18 0.27 -2.01 16.76
CA SER A 18 -1.04 -1.36 16.65
C SER A 18 -1.14 -0.13 17.55
N SER A 19 -0.70 -0.23 18.80
CA SER A 19 -0.68 0.90 19.74
C SER A 19 0.23 2.05 19.26
N VAL A 20 1.40 1.74 18.72
CA VAL A 20 2.31 2.73 18.13
C VAL A 20 1.67 3.40 16.92
N LEU A 21 1.12 2.64 15.99
CA LEU A 21 0.43 3.17 14.81
C LEU A 21 -0.75 4.07 15.21
N GLN A 22 -1.60 3.62 16.13
CA GLN A 22 -2.70 4.44 16.63
C GLN A 22 -2.23 5.74 17.26
N ARG A 23 -1.12 5.72 18.01
CA ARG A 23 -0.53 6.94 18.58
C ARG A 23 -0.03 7.87 17.48
N ILE A 24 0.67 7.34 16.48
CA ILE A 24 1.18 8.13 15.35
C ILE A 24 0.01 8.75 14.56
N CYS A 25 -0.95 7.93 14.15
CA CYS A 25 -2.11 8.36 13.35
C CYS A 25 -3.02 9.35 14.09
N LYS A 26 -3.21 9.20 15.42
CA LYS A 26 -4.05 10.11 16.22
C LYS A 26 -3.34 11.41 16.61
N ALA A 27 -2.01 11.38 16.74
CA ALA A 27 -1.29 12.47 17.37
C ALA A 27 -1.12 13.71 16.49
N ASN A 28 -1.36 13.66 15.16
CA ASN A 28 -1.04 14.76 14.22
C ASN A 28 0.24 15.48 14.68
N PHE A 29 1.33 14.71 14.84
CA PHE A 29 2.49 15.09 15.65
C PHE A 29 2.86 16.56 15.40
N THR A 30 2.63 17.38 16.42
CA THR A 30 2.75 18.82 16.33
C THR A 30 4.20 19.21 16.11
N ALA A 31 4.54 19.65 14.91
CA ALA A 31 5.61 20.57 14.52
C ALA A 31 7.07 20.30 14.99
N SER A 32 7.36 19.18 15.67
CA SER A 32 8.67 18.91 16.29
C SER A 32 9.38 17.67 15.75
N MET A 33 8.68 16.81 15.01
CA MET A 33 9.27 15.62 14.41
C MET A 33 9.38 15.86 12.91
N GLU A 34 10.55 15.60 12.32
CA GLU A 34 10.72 15.66 10.87
C GLU A 34 9.76 14.65 10.23
N ASP A 35 8.98 15.08 9.23
CA ASP A 35 7.96 14.25 8.58
C ASP A 35 8.52 12.91 8.08
N VAL A 36 9.80 12.90 7.69
CA VAL A 36 10.55 11.70 7.27
C VAL A 36 10.67 10.67 8.42
N GLN A 37 11.04 11.11 9.62
CA GLN A 37 11.21 10.20 10.77
C GLN A 37 9.86 9.59 11.19
N LEU A 38 8.78 10.36 11.07
CA LEU A 38 7.44 9.88 11.37
C LEU A 38 6.98 8.81 10.37
N ALA A 39 7.24 9.04 9.07
CA ALA A 39 6.96 8.07 8.01
C ALA A 39 7.73 6.76 8.23
N ASP A 40 9.03 6.82 8.56
CA ASP A 40 9.84 5.64 8.84
C ASP A 40 9.33 4.83 10.04
N MET A 41 8.92 5.51 11.11
CA MET A 41 8.35 4.86 12.29
C MET A 41 7.00 4.21 11.98
N MET A 42 6.18 4.86 11.16
CA MET A 42 4.90 4.34 10.72
C MET A 42 5.09 3.09 9.85
N GLU A 43 5.99 3.15 8.87
CA GLU A 43 6.35 2.00 8.04
C GLU A 43 6.89 0.86 8.90
N SER A 44 7.85 1.13 9.78
CA SER A 44 8.45 0.11 10.66
C SER A 44 7.41 -0.56 11.57
N ALA A 45 6.52 0.21 12.20
CA ALA A 45 5.46 -0.34 13.02
C ALA A 45 4.45 -1.16 12.17
N GLY A 46 4.11 -0.67 10.98
CA GLY A 46 3.28 -1.40 10.02
C GLY A 46 3.91 -2.72 9.58
N MET A 47 5.22 -2.75 9.35
CA MET A 47 5.96 -3.96 8.98
C MET A 47 5.92 -5.00 10.08
N VAL A 48 6.17 -4.60 11.33
CA VAL A 48 6.04 -5.49 12.50
C VAL A 48 4.62 -6.02 12.62
N PHE A 49 3.62 -5.17 12.38
CA PHE A 49 2.21 -5.55 12.45
C PHE A 49 1.83 -6.63 11.43
N VAL A 50 2.12 -6.42 10.14
CA VAL A 50 1.78 -7.40 9.09
C VAL A 50 2.55 -8.70 9.24
N GLN A 51 3.81 -8.64 9.66
CA GLN A 51 4.61 -9.85 9.91
C GLN A 51 4.06 -10.62 11.10
N SER A 52 3.66 -9.94 12.19
CA SER A 52 3.12 -10.61 13.37
C SER A 52 1.77 -11.27 13.08
N LEU A 53 0.89 -10.61 12.31
CA LEU A 53 -0.37 -11.20 11.86
C LEU A 53 -0.17 -12.45 11.01
N LYS A 54 0.80 -12.42 10.09
CA LYS A 54 1.17 -13.59 9.29
C LYS A 54 1.59 -14.76 10.16
N GLU A 55 2.49 -14.53 11.12
CA GLU A 55 2.98 -15.60 12.01
C GLU A 55 1.90 -16.13 12.97
N LEU A 56 0.85 -15.35 13.21
CA LEU A 56 -0.36 -15.78 13.93
C LEU A 56 -1.38 -16.52 13.03
N GLY A 57 -1.13 -16.64 11.73
CA GLY A 57 -2.07 -17.21 10.76
C GLY A 57 -3.32 -16.36 10.52
N ARG A 58 -3.22 -15.05 10.74
CA ARG A 58 -4.32 -14.07 10.64
C ARG A 58 -4.25 -13.20 9.38
N THR A 59 -3.63 -13.72 8.32
CA THR A 59 -3.43 -12.98 7.07
C THR A 59 -4.73 -12.55 6.41
N SER A 60 -5.81 -13.32 6.54
CA SER A 60 -7.15 -12.96 6.02
C SER A 60 -7.73 -11.69 6.65
N GLU A 61 -7.32 -11.33 7.86
CA GLU A 61 -7.79 -10.14 8.57
C GLU A 61 -6.94 -8.90 8.28
N MET A 62 -5.75 -9.10 7.69
CA MET A 62 -4.67 -8.12 7.63
C MET A 62 -5.06 -6.81 6.94
N LEU A 63 -5.65 -6.89 5.74
CA LEU A 63 -6.01 -5.70 4.96
C LEU A 63 -7.09 -4.88 5.68
N ASN A 64 -8.08 -5.54 6.29
CA ASN A 64 -9.12 -4.88 7.06
C ASN A 64 -8.54 -4.21 8.33
N GLU A 65 -7.66 -4.90 9.06
CA GLU A 65 -7.01 -4.31 10.23
C GLU A 65 -6.12 -3.11 9.87
N LEU A 66 -5.35 -3.20 8.78
CA LEU A 66 -4.58 -2.06 8.27
C LEU A 66 -5.50 -0.89 7.92
N LYS A 67 -6.58 -1.12 7.17
CA LYS A 67 -7.53 -0.05 6.83
C LYS A 67 -8.11 0.62 8.08
N ILE A 68 -8.42 -0.14 9.13
CA ILE A 68 -8.90 0.40 10.41
C ILE A 68 -7.81 1.22 11.12
N LEU A 69 -6.57 0.73 11.16
CA LEU A 69 -5.48 1.41 11.86
C LEU A 69 -5.04 2.71 11.19
N PHE A 70 -5.03 2.73 9.85
CA PHE A 70 -4.60 3.86 9.05
C PHE A 70 -5.76 4.78 8.63
N GLY A 71 -7.01 4.35 8.78
CA GLY A 71 -8.22 5.11 8.47
C GLY A 71 -8.59 5.18 6.98
N SER A 72 -7.60 5.06 6.09
CA SER A 72 -7.82 4.90 4.63
C SER A 72 -6.76 3.97 4.04
N VAL A 73 -7.09 3.29 2.94
CA VAL A 73 -6.14 2.48 2.18
C VAL A 73 -4.97 3.32 1.64
N THR A 74 -5.22 4.59 1.34
CA THR A 74 -4.23 5.54 0.82
C THR A 74 -3.31 6.11 1.89
N ALA A 75 -3.57 5.84 3.18
CA ALA A 75 -2.73 6.24 4.29
C ALA A 75 -1.75 5.13 4.72
N ILE A 76 -1.87 3.91 4.18
CA ILE A 76 -1.00 2.78 4.50
C ILE A 76 0.33 2.93 3.75
N PRO A 77 1.50 2.87 4.42
CA PRO A 77 2.81 2.87 3.78
C PRO A 77 2.93 1.82 2.68
N ILE A 78 3.51 2.19 1.52
CA ILE A 78 3.56 1.34 0.34
C ILE A 78 4.25 0.01 0.63
N GLN A 79 5.37 0.01 1.37
CA GLN A 79 6.06 -1.23 1.70
C GLN A 79 5.22 -2.16 2.60
N VAL A 80 4.40 -1.58 3.50
CA VAL A 80 3.46 -2.35 4.34
C VAL A 80 2.35 -2.96 3.49
N LEU A 81 1.80 -2.18 2.55
CA LEU A 81 0.78 -2.63 1.60
C LEU A 81 1.31 -3.77 0.71
N LEU A 82 2.48 -3.59 0.09
CA LEU A 82 3.08 -4.59 -0.80
C LEU A 82 3.42 -5.88 -0.04
N THR A 83 3.99 -5.76 1.17
CA THR A 83 4.30 -6.91 2.03
C THR A 83 3.05 -7.68 2.41
N GLY A 84 1.99 -6.99 2.86
CA GLY A 84 0.71 -7.62 3.17
C GLY A 84 0.08 -8.30 1.94
N SER A 85 0.13 -7.63 0.79
CA SER A 85 -0.36 -8.18 -0.49
C SER A 85 0.35 -9.49 -0.85
N CYS A 86 1.68 -9.55 -0.69
CA CYS A 86 2.46 -10.76 -0.91
C CYS A 86 2.06 -11.91 0.02
N PHE A 87 1.72 -11.64 1.29
CA PHE A 87 1.21 -12.67 2.20
C PHE A 87 -0.14 -13.20 1.76
N LEU A 88 -1.10 -12.33 1.40
CA LEU A 88 -2.40 -12.76 0.90
C LEU A 88 -2.28 -13.57 -0.41
N LEU A 89 -1.41 -13.14 -1.34
CA LEU A 89 -1.14 -13.87 -2.58
C LEU A 89 -0.61 -15.29 -2.32
N SER A 90 0.27 -15.42 -1.33
CA SER A 90 0.86 -16.71 -0.94
C SER A 90 -0.16 -17.66 -0.33
N GLU A 91 -1.22 -17.12 0.29
CA GLU A 91 -2.30 -17.89 0.92
C GLU A 91 -3.53 -18.09 0.01
N GLY A 92 -3.56 -17.48 -1.18
CA GLY A 92 -4.66 -17.64 -2.14
C GLY A 92 -5.85 -16.70 -1.92
N SER A 93 -5.71 -15.68 -1.07
CA SER A 93 -6.78 -14.73 -0.73
C SER A 93 -6.92 -13.63 -1.76
N TYR A 94 -7.36 -13.98 -2.97
CA TYR A 94 -7.33 -13.09 -4.14
C TYR A 94 -8.46 -12.06 -4.21
N SER A 95 -9.67 -12.41 -3.77
CA SER A 95 -10.84 -11.51 -3.87
C SER A 95 -10.67 -10.28 -3.01
N ASP A 96 -10.36 -10.48 -1.72
CA ASP A 96 -10.16 -9.38 -0.76
C ASP A 96 -9.00 -8.49 -1.19
N LEU A 97 -7.91 -9.10 -1.68
CA LEU A 97 -6.76 -8.36 -2.18
C LEU A 97 -7.11 -7.53 -3.42
N ARG A 98 -7.88 -8.10 -4.36
CA ARG A 98 -8.30 -7.41 -5.58
C ARG A 98 -9.09 -6.15 -5.25
N GLU A 99 -10.16 -6.29 -4.46
CA GLU A 99 -11.02 -5.16 -4.06
C GLU A 99 -10.21 -4.08 -3.35
N PHE A 100 -9.29 -4.47 -2.49
CA PHE A 100 -8.43 -3.54 -1.76
C PHE A 100 -7.48 -2.75 -2.65
N LEU A 101 -6.81 -3.43 -3.60
CA LEU A 101 -5.88 -2.78 -4.53
C LEU A 101 -6.62 -1.91 -5.55
N GLU A 102 -7.80 -2.32 -6.02
CA GLU A 102 -8.66 -1.50 -6.87
C GLU A 102 -9.10 -0.22 -6.16
N GLU A 103 -9.50 -0.32 -4.88
CA GLU A 103 -9.82 0.86 -4.06
C GLU A 103 -8.61 1.79 -3.91
N PHE A 104 -7.43 1.23 -3.62
CA PHE A 104 -6.21 2.02 -3.49
C PHE A 104 -5.89 2.76 -4.78
N LEU A 105 -5.77 2.03 -5.90
CA LEU A 105 -5.33 2.58 -7.18
C LEU A 105 -6.31 3.60 -7.75
N GLY A 106 -7.62 3.41 -7.52
CA GLY A 106 -8.68 4.30 -8.00
C GLY A 106 -8.75 5.67 -7.31
N LYS A 107 -8.05 5.85 -6.17
CA LYS A 107 -8.04 7.10 -5.41
C LYS A 107 -6.95 8.08 -5.86
N TRP A 108 -6.00 7.64 -6.68
CA TRP A 108 -4.89 8.47 -7.15
C TRP A 108 -5.15 9.00 -8.57
N ARG A 109 -4.73 10.24 -8.84
CA ARG A 109 -4.78 10.89 -10.15
C ARG A 109 -3.40 11.33 -10.57
N PHE A 110 -3.06 11.09 -11.83
CA PHE A 110 -1.76 11.50 -12.35
C PHE A 110 -1.76 13.01 -12.64
N MET A 111 -0.70 13.71 -12.21
CA MET A 111 -0.48 15.12 -12.47
C MET A 111 0.80 15.30 -13.28
N ASP A 112 0.64 15.67 -14.55
CA ASP A 112 1.75 15.79 -15.51
C ASP A 112 2.76 16.90 -15.12
N ASP A 113 2.26 18.03 -14.60
CA ASP A 113 3.10 19.19 -14.22
C ASP A 113 4.15 18.83 -13.14
N ASN A 114 3.79 17.94 -12.22
CA ASN A 114 4.62 17.57 -11.07
C ASN A 114 5.20 16.16 -11.19
N GLN A 115 4.88 15.43 -12.28
CA GLN A 115 5.26 14.04 -12.49
C GLN A 115 5.01 13.18 -11.24
N CYS A 116 3.79 13.28 -10.68
CA CYS A 116 3.42 12.56 -9.46
C CYS A 116 1.94 12.21 -9.43
N TYR A 117 1.58 11.33 -8.51
CA TYR A 117 0.19 10.99 -8.22
C TYR A 117 -0.31 11.81 -7.03
N ILE A 118 -1.47 12.43 -7.19
CA ILE A 118 -2.15 13.15 -6.11
C ILE A 118 -3.45 12.44 -5.73
N LEU A 119 -3.82 12.55 -4.46
CA LEU A 119 -5.08 12.01 -3.98
C LEU A 119 -6.26 12.79 -4.57
N ALA A 120 -7.23 12.11 -5.16
CA ALA A 120 -8.45 12.73 -5.68
C ALA A 120 -9.18 13.47 -4.54
N SER A 121 -9.34 14.78 -4.68
CA SER A 121 -9.95 15.69 -3.69
C SER A 121 -11.22 15.11 -3.05
N GLY A 122 -11.14 14.69 -1.78
CA GLY A 122 -12.28 14.13 -1.05
C GLY A 122 -11.99 13.37 0.25
N GLU A 123 -10.76 12.90 0.49
CA GLU A 123 -10.43 12.11 1.68
C GLU A 123 -9.65 12.91 2.74
N PRO A 124 -9.89 12.65 4.05
CA PRO A 124 -9.12 13.27 5.12
C PRO A 124 -7.64 12.86 5.00
N ASN A 125 -6.77 13.88 5.01
CA ASN A 125 -5.31 13.80 4.89
C ASN A 125 -4.72 12.51 5.50
N GLY A 126 -4.19 11.64 4.64
CA GLY A 126 -3.38 10.50 5.04
C GLY A 126 -1.97 10.92 5.45
N ALA A 127 -1.21 9.98 6.02
CA ALA A 127 0.14 10.19 6.52
C ALA A 127 1.21 10.42 5.43
N TYR A 128 0.80 10.46 4.15
CA TYR A 128 1.69 10.74 3.04
C TYR A 128 1.95 12.23 2.94
N LEU A 129 3.26 12.55 2.92
CA LEU A 129 3.87 13.87 2.87
C LEU A 129 2.93 14.91 2.27
N LYS A 130 2.50 15.82 3.14
CA LYS A 130 1.73 16.99 2.75
C LYS A 130 2.63 17.83 1.85
N GLY A 131 2.28 17.90 0.57
CA GLY A 131 2.92 18.84 -0.36
C GLY A 131 2.76 20.29 0.11
N PHE A 132 3.48 21.20 -0.54
CA PHE A 132 3.46 22.65 -0.25
C PHE A 132 2.04 23.28 -0.29
N ASP A 133 1.04 22.58 -0.83
CA ASP A 133 -0.35 23.01 -0.98
C ASP A 133 -1.36 22.20 -0.14
N GLY A 134 -0.94 21.17 0.59
CA GLY A 134 -1.84 20.30 1.34
C GLY A 134 -2.31 19.02 0.66
N HIS A 135 -1.83 18.71 -0.55
CA HIS A 135 -2.13 17.43 -1.21
C HIS A 135 -1.15 16.32 -0.77
N CYS A 136 -1.67 15.10 -0.57
CA CYS A 136 -0.83 13.91 -0.39
C CYS A 136 -0.22 13.52 -1.74
N ILE A 137 1.11 13.48 -1.81
CA ILE A 137 1.87 13.17 -3.03
C ILE A 137 2.40 11.74 -2.96
N LEU A 138 2.24 10.98 -4.04
CA LEU A 138 2.81 9.66 -4.24
C LEU A 138 3.72 9.66 -5.47
N GLU A 139 4.96 9.20 -5.28
CA GLU A 139 5.94 9.02 -6.36
C GLU A 139 5.45 8.01 -7.40
N ILE A 140 5.79 8.25 -8.66
CA ILE A 140 5.41 7.39 -9.79
C ILE A 140 5.91 5.96 -9.56
N GLU A 141 7.17 5.80 -9.13
CA GLU A 141 7.80 4.50 -8.93
C GLU A 141 7.06 3.68 -7.87
N LYS A 142 6.59 4.34 -6.81
CA LYS A 142 5.83 3.70 -5.73
C LYS A 142 4.44 3.30 -6.19
N TYR A 143 3.75 4.15 -6.96
CA TYR A 143 2.46 3.80 -7.56
C TYR A 143 2.59 2.61 -8.52
N LEU A 144 3.61 2.62 -9.39
CA LEU A 144 3.86 1.56 -10.36
C LEU A 144 4.19 0.22 -9.70
N GLN A 145 4.85 0.19 -8.53
CA GLN A 145 5.03 -1.06 -7.77
C GLN A 145 3.70 -1.69 -7.35
N VAL A 146 2.71 -0.88 -6.94
CA VAL A 146 1.37 -1.38 -6.59
C VAL A 146 0.63 -1.87 -7.85
N VAL A 147 0.77 -1.15 -8.96
CA VAL A 147 0.24 -1.57 -10.27
C VAL A 147 0.83 -2.90 -10.72
N GLU A 148 2.13 -3.12 -10.55
CA GLU A 148 2.79 -4.39 -10.91
C GLU A 148 2.22 -5.57 -10.10
N VAL A 149 2.04 -5.39 -8.79
CA VAL A 149 1.42 -6.42 -7.94
C VAL A 149 -0.02 -6.71 -8.39
N TYR A 150 -0.80 -5.68 -8.68
CA TYR A 150 -2.19 -5.82 -9.09
C TYR A 150 -2.34 -6.45 -10.49
N VAL A 151 -1.72 -5.85 -11.52
CA VAL A 151 -1.90 -6.24 -12.92
C VAL A 151 -1.13 -7.50 -13.25
N VAL A 152 0.17 -7.55 -12.94
CA VAL A 152 1.04 -8.66 -13.37
C VAL A 152 0.88 -9.85 -12.45
N THR A 153 0.91 -9.63 -11.13
CA THR A 153 0.96 -10.73 -10.16
C THR A 153 -0.43 -11.26 -9.83
N LEU A 154 -1.37 -10.40 -9.45
CA LEU A 154 -2.71 -10.82 -9.07
C LEU A 154 -3.57 -11.20 -10.28
N LEU A 155 -3.84 -10.26 -11.20
CA LEU A 155 -4.69 -10.53 -12.36
C LEU A 155 -4.02 -11.50 -13.33
N GLY A 156 -2.79 -11.22 -13.76
CA GLY A 156 -2.09 -11.99 -14.77
C GLY A 156 -1.65 -13.39 -14.31
N LYS A 157 -0.93 -13.49 -13.19
CA LYS A 157 -0.34 -14.77 -12.75
C LYS A 157 -1.26 -15.59 -11.85
N ALA A 158 -1.89 -14.97 -10.86
CA ALA A 158 -2.68 -15.72 -9.86
C ALA A 158 -4.09 -16.05 -10.35
N LEU A 159 -4.79 -15.08 -10.96
CA LEU A 159 -6.16 -15.26 -11.46
C LEU A 159 -6.23 -15.67 -12.93
N ASN A 160 -5.14 -15.50 -13.68
CA ASN A 160 -5.10 -15.71 -15.14
C ASN A 160 -6.20 -14.93 -15.89
N ASP A 161 -6.54 -13.74 -15.39
CA ASP A 161 -7.55 -12.82 -15.92
C ASP A 161 -6.87 -11.73 -16.75
N THR A 162 -6.28 -12.15 -17.88
CA THR A 162 -5.49 -11.28 -18.75
C THR A 162 -6.32 -10.19 -19.42
N ASP A 163 -7.59 -10.49 -19.73
CA ASP A 163 -8.50 -9.53 -20.36
C ASP A 163 -8.79 -8.38 -19.39
N HIS A 164 -8.97 -8.69 -18.09
CA HIS A 164 -9.15 -7.66 -17.08
C HIS A 164 -7.86 -6.86 -16.83
N ALA A 165 -6.70 -7.51 -16.87
CA ALA A 165 -5.41 -6.84 -16.76
C ALA A 165 -5.21 -5.81 -17.89
N ILE A 166 -5.49 -6.20 -19.14
CA ILE A 166 -5.39 -5.32 -20.31
C ILE A 166 -6.40 -4.17 -20.19
N ALA A 167 -7.67 -4.49 -19.92
CA ALA A 167 -8.72 -3.47 -19.82
C ALA A 167 -8.46 -2.46 -18.69
N TRP A 168 -7.79 -2.86 -17.61
CA TRP A 168 -7.40 -1.96 -16.54
C TRP A 168 -6.27 -1.02 -16.99
N VAL A 169 -5.21 -1.55 -17.60
CA VAL A 169 -4.05 -0.76 -18.08
C VAL A 169 -4.46 0.27 -19.14
N GLU A 170 -5.40 -0.09 -20.04
CA GLU A 170 -5.91 0.83 -21.07
C GLU A 170 -6.66 2.03 -20.48
N ARG A 171 -7.32 1.85 -19.34
CA ARG A 171 -8.10 2.92 -18.67
C ARG A 171 -7.29 3.70 -17.65
N ALA A 172 -6.19 3.14 -17.15
CA ALA A 172 -5.38 3.75 -16.10
C ALA A 172 -4.59 4.96 -16.63
N GLU A 173 -4.55 6.02 -15.82
CA GLU A 173 -3.74 7.22 -16.03
C GLU A 173 -2.27 6.91 -15.67
N LEU A 174 -1.58 6.13 -16.51
CA LEU A 174 -0.15 5.79 -16.34
C LEU A 174 0.73 6.79 -17.10
N PRO A 175 1.93 7.16 -16.60
CA PRO A 175 2.83 8.06 -17.30
C PRO A 175 3.27 7.46 -18.64
N GLU A 176 3.37 8.31 -19.67
CA GLU A 176 3.65 7.86 -21.05
C GLU A 176 5.09 7.35 -21.26
N GLU A 177 6.00 7.57 -20.31
CA GLU A 177 7.43 7.21 -20.45
C GLU A 177 7.69 5.69 -20.56
N ASN A 178 6.72 4.85 -20.17
CA ASN A 178 6.79 3.39 -20.33
C ASN A 178 5.98 2.85 -21.53
N ARG A 179 5.43 3.71 -22.40
CA ARG A 179 4.74 3.27 -23.64
C ARG A 179 5.63 3.29 -24.89
N GLN A 180 6.91 3.65 -24.77
CA GLN A 180 7.82 3.81 -25.91
C GLN A 180 9.11 2.97 -25.75
N SER A 181 9.01 1.67 -25.94
CA SER A 181 10.14 0.80 -26.34
C SER A 181 9.75 -0.10 -27.51
N GLN A 182 8.94 0.42 -28.42
CA GLN A 182 8.68 -0.15 -29.73
C GLN A 182 8.76 0.94 -30.79
N VAL A 183 9.94 1.54 -30.95
CA VAL A 183 10.29 2.30 -32.16
C VAL A 183 11.57 1.70 -32.73
N ASN A 184 11.43 1.19 -33.95
CA ASN A 184 12.36 0.39 -34.77
C ASN A 184 13.88 0.69 -34.66
N PRO A 185 14.74 -0.34 -34.80
CA PRO A 185 16.20 -0.21 -34.90
C PRO A 185 16.71 0.08 -36.33
N TRP A 186 15.94 0.78 -37.17
CA TRP A 186 16.40 1.20 -38.50
C TRP A 186 15.93 2.62 -38.80
N SER A 187 16.69 3.60 -38.34
CA SER A 187 16.67 5.00 -38.77
C SER A 187 18.08 5.56 -38.62
#